data_AF-A0A2V3IXE1-F1
#
_entry.id   AF-A0A2V3IXE1-F1
#
_cell.length_a   1.000
_cell.length_b   1.000
_cell.length_c   1.000
_cell.angle_alpha   90.00
_cell.angle_beta   90.00
_cell.angle_gamma   90.00
#
_symmetry.space_group_name_H-M   'P 1'
#
loop_
_entity.id
_entity.type
_entity.pdbx_description
1 polymer ?
#
loop_
_entity_poly.entity_id
_entity_poly.type
_entity_poly.pdbx_seq_one_letter_code
_entity_poly.pdbx_strand_id
1 'polypeptide(L)'
;MPLFCCRCRFSSSCPDACLPVFPQDLSVTVLRPLASIADVTAHFPFRSARTDAHAATGLPFPLVSEWISPLSTNRRVVTYDQPARCMKPHQLQQLCSTFRNVAHLSVGCVPNHILFTGPHALVNRIVSVAYDEQRPLGFCAVLGLTMISASARKQRLQTTLFTKCLLLPAINLRKLQYYVTNVAASSAGIGSVCDYFQDSYPHYDGTVTPKKHHLRIARHLLANFRHQFGCSRFARFDGSSFVVFIRPDGSPVSQYRIENCNRFVRKHLDLARGDDFFQVVTLNVFGTIFNYLFRRRRSKR
;
A
#
# COMPACT_ATOMS: atom_id res chain seq x y z
N MET A 1 -13.93 -0.07 4.53
CA MET A 1 -13.20 1.14 4.08
C MET A 1 -12.27 0.76 2.95
N PRO A 2 -12.11 1.59 1.91
CA PRO A 2 -11.07 1.43 0.92
C PRO A 2 -9.71 1.89 1.49
N LEU A 3 -8.65 1.16 1.16
CA LEU A 3 -7.27 1.51 1.54
C LEU A 3 -6.73 2.62 0.61
N PHE A 4 -6.02 3.59 1.20
CA PHE A 4 -5.51 4.79 0.53
C PHE A 4 -4.07 4.60 0.03
N CYS A 5 -3.81 5.00 -1.22
CA CYS A 5 -2.49 5.09 -1.84
C CYS A 5 -1.96 6.53 -1.80
N CYS A 6 -0.64 6.74 -1.73
CA CYS A 6 0.00 8.06 -1.77
C CYS A 6 1.24 8.05 -2.66
N ARG A 7 1.55 9.15 -3.35
CA ARG A 7 2.71 9.24 -4.25
C ARG A 7 3.97 9.74 -3.54
N CYS A 8 5.12 9.12 -3.79
CA CYS A 8 6.45 9.58 -3.33
C CYS A 8 7.07 10.64 -4.25
N ARG A 9 7.60 11.71 -3.65
CA ARG A 9 8.45 12.73 -4.29
C ARG A 9 9.91 12.42 -3.96
N PHE A 10 10.73 12.27 -4.99
CA PHE A 10 12.19 12.28 -4.87
C PHE A 10 12.69 13.61 -5.45
N SER A 11 13.41 14.40 -4.65
CA SER A 11 14.05 15.63 -5.15
C SER A 11 15.27 15.29 -5.99
N SER A 12 15.68 16.22 -6.87
CA SER A 12 16.89 16.16 -7.69
C SER A 12 18.20 16.00 -6.90
N SER A 13 18.16 16.13 -5.58
CA SER A 13 19.29 15.95 -4.67
C SER A 13 19.49 14.50 -4.17
N CYS A 14 18.71 13.53 -4.65
CA CYS A 14 18.86 12.10 -4.31
C CYS A 14 18.90 11.26 -5.61
N PRO A 15 20.05 11.20 -6.33
CA PRO A 15 20.15 10.68 -7.70
C PRO A 15 19.97 9.15 -7.83
N ASP A 16 20.10 8.38 -6.75
CA ASP A 16 20.09 6.89 -6.78
C ASP A 16 18.87 6.23 -6.13
N ALA A 17 17.71 6.91 -6.16
CA ALA A 17 16.45 6.31 -5.70
C ALA A 17 15.92 5.28 -6.71
N CYS A 18 16.49 4.08 -6.71
CA CYS A 18 15.92 2.92 -7.40
C CYS A 18 14.51 2.63 -6.85
N LEU A 19 13.50 2.98 -7.66
CA LEU A 19 12.12 2.49 -7.53
C LEU A 19 12.08 0.95 -7.66
N PRO A 20 11.06 0.29 -7.11
CA PRO A 20 11.08 -1.15 -6.88
C PRO A 20 11.18 -1.94 -8.18
N VAL A 21 12.31 -2.65 -8.34
CA VAL A 21 12.39 -3.83 -9.20
C VAL A 21 11.65 -4.95 -8.46
N PHE A 22 10.49 -5.36 -8.96
CA PHE A 22 9.78 -6.53 -8.46
C PHE A 22 10.67 -7.76 -8.59
N PRO A 23 11.03 -8.46 -7.50
CA PRO A 23 11.89 -9.63 -7.59
C PRO A 23 11.16 -10.79 -8.29
N GLN A 24 11.86 -11.40 -9.25
CA GLN A 24 11.35 -12.38 -10.20
C GLN A 24 11.26 -13.82 -9.67
N ASP A 25 11.75 -14.13 -8.47
CA ASP A 25 11.83 -15.52 -8.02
C ASP A 25 11.19 -15.75 -6.65
N LEU A 26 10.19 -16.62 -6.63
CA LEU A 26 9.41 -17.04 -5.47
C LEU A 26 9.73 -18.51 -5.15
N SER A 27 10.24 -18.78 -3.94
CA SER A 27 10.32 -20.13 -3.36
C SER A 27 9.30 -20.30 -2.22
N VAL A 28 8.88 -21.56 -2.02
CA VAL A 28 7.77 -22.02 -1.17
C VAL A 28 8.07 -21.79 0.31
N THR A 29 7.21 -21.05 1.03
CA THR A 29 7.11 -21.16 2.51
C THR A 29 5.71 -20.78 3.04
N VAL A 30 4.63 -20.95 2.25
CA VAL A 30 3.28 -20.48 2.64
C VAL A 30 2.25 -21.60 2.86
N LEU A 31 2.65 -22.87 2.76
CA LEU A 31 1.71 -24.00 2.90
C LEU A 31 1.85 -24.76 4.22
N ARG A 32 1.94 -24.07 5.38
CA ARG A 32 1.84 -24.78 6.67
C ARG A 32 1.06 -24.18 7.85
N PRO A 33 0.48 -22.95 7.86
CA PRO A 33 -0.30 -22.55 9.04
C PRO A 33 -1.76 -22.26 8.68
N LEU A 34 -2.51 -23.27 8.24
CA LEU A 34 -3.95 -23.31 8.56
C LEU A 34 -4.22 -24.12 9.84
N ALA A 35 -3.18 -24.77 10.40
CA ALA A 35 -3.26 -25.59 11.60
C ALA A 35 -2.53 -25.01 12.83
N SER A 36 -1.93 -23.81 12.75
CA SER A 36 -1.18 -23.21 13.88
C SER A 36 -1.60 -21.75 14.19
N ILE A 37 -2.91 -21.49 14.24
CA ILE A 37 -3.47 -20.23 14.79
C ILE A 37 -3.42 -20.27 16.34
N ALA A 38 -2.34 -20.81 16.92
CA ALA A 38 -2.17 -20.97 18.36
C ALA A 38 -1.30 -19.86 18.99
N ASP A 39 -0.44 -19.19 18.21
CA ASP A 39 0.47 -18.14 18.71
C ASP A 39 0.21 -16.76 18.08
N VAL A 40 -1.05 -16.32 18.13
CA VAL A 40 -1.43 -14.96 17.71
C VAL A 40 -1.40 -14.04 18.92
N THR A 41 -0.35 -13.22 19.06
CA THR A 41 -0.38 -12.08 19.98
C THR A 41 -1.08 -10.92 19.29
N ALA A 42 -2.40 -10.79 19.52
CA ALA A 42 -3.16 -9.60 19.16
C ALA A 42 -3.20 -8.68 20.39
N HIS A 43 -2.55 -7.52 20.31
CA HIS A 43 -2.71 -6.49 21.34
C HIS A 43 -3.97 -5.70 21.01
N PHE A 44 -5.02 -5.93 21.80
CA PHE A 44 -6.20 -5.08 21.82
C PHE A 44 -5.90 -3.85 22.69
N PRO A 45 -6.06 -2.62 22.19
CA PRO A 45 -5.79 -1.46 23.00
C PRO A 45 -6.76 -1.42 24.19
N PHE A 46 -6.18 -1.11 25.35
CA PHE A 46 -6.84 -0.91 26.64
C PHE A 46 -7.98 0.10 26.51
N ARG A 47 -9.12 -0.16 27.17
CA ARG A 47 -10.26 0.77 27.31
C ARG A 47 -9.78 2.10 27.89
N SER A 48 -9.54 3.09 27.03
CA SER A 48 -9.47 4.49 27.44
C SER A 48 -10.78 5.15 27.05
N ALA A 49 -11.46 5.74 28.03
CA ALA A 49 -12.69 6.50 27.84
C ALA A 49 -12.48 7.66 26.85
N ARG A 50 -13.54 7.95 26.06
CA ARG A 50 -13.71 9.02 25.05
C ARG A 50 -12.91 8.82 23.75
N THR A 51 -13.56 8.75 22.59
CA THR A 51 -14.46 9.78 22.03
C THR A 51 -15.54 9.18 21.11
N ASP A 52 -16.72 9.79 21.12
CA ASP A 52 -17.93 9.46 20.36
C ASP A 52 -17.77 9.49 18.81
N ALA A 53 -16.56 9.78 18.31
CA ALA A 53 -16.23 9.74 16.89
C ALA A 53 -16.16 8.31 16.30
N HIS A 54 -16.01 7.29 17.15
CA HIS A 54 -15.86 5.90 16.68
C HIS A 54 -17.18 5.20 16.35
N ALA A 55 -18.29 5.60 16.99
CA ALA A 55 -19.62 5.04 16.75
C ALA A 55 -20.13 5.28 15.31
N ALA A 56 -19.63 6.32 14.64
CA ALA A 56 -20.03 6.67 13.27
C ALA A 56 -19.47 5.73 12.19
N THR A 57 -18.49 4.87 12.50
CA THR A 57 -17.78 4.08 11.48
C THR A 57 -18.32 2.66 11.25
N GLY A 58 -19.16 2.15 12.16
CA GLY A 58 -19.76 0.80 12.06
C GLY A 58 -18.77 -0.36 12.02
N LEU A 59 -17.51 -0.14 12.42
CA LEU A 59 -16.48 -1.19 12.44
C LEU A 59 -16.57 -2.03 13.72
N PRO A 60 -16.36 -3.35 13.63
CA PRO A 60 -16.37 -4.22 14.80
C PRO A 60 -15.21 -3.84 15.72
N PHE A 61 -15.53 -3.53 16.97
CA PHE A 61 -14.54 -3.31 18.03
C PHE A 61 -14.33 -4.61 18.84
N PRO A 62 -13.11 -4.83 19.37
CA PRO A 62 -11.90 -4.03 19.15
C PRO A 62 -11.22 -4.32 17.80
N LEU A 63 -10.70 -3.28 17.15
CA LEU A 63 -9.80 -3.43 16.00
C LEU A 63 -8.44 -3.92 16.50
N VAL A 64 -7.81 -4.84 15.77
CA VAL A 64 -6.43 -5.23 16.02
C VAL A 64 -5.55 -4.06 15.61
N SER A 65 -5.00 -3.35 16.60
CA SER A 65 -4.15 -2.17 16.40
C SER A 65 -2.72 -2.55 16.05
N GLU A 66 -2.28 -3.72 16.52
CA GLU A 66 -0.95 -4.27 16.30
C GLU A 66 -1.06 -5.76 16.03
N TRP A 67 -0.43 -6.20 14.94
CA TRP A 67 -0.41 -7.59 14.51
C TRP A 67 0.99 -8.04 14.16
N ILE A 68 1.48 -9.02 14.91
CA ILE A 68 2.69 -9.77 14.57
C ILE A 68 2.24 -11.01 13.81
N SER A 69 2.49 -11.03 12.51
CA SER A 69 2.02 -12.12 11.66
C SER A 69 2.73 -13.44 12.01
N PRO A 70 1.99 -14.53 12.29
CA PRO A 70 2.56 -15.86 12.55
C PRO A 70 3.10 -16.54 11.29
N LEU A 71 2.80 -16.01 10.10
CA LEU A 71 3.39 -16.48 8.84
C LEU A 71 4.92 -16.37 8.91
N SER A 72 5.57 -17.54 8.93
CA SER A 72 7.00 -17.71 9.17
C SER A 72 7.84 -16.88 8.21
N THR A 73 8.55 -15.93 8.77
CA THR A 73 9.69 -15.27 8.14
C THR A 73 10.83 -15.29 9.15
N ASN A 74 12.08 -15.38 8.70
CA ASN A 74 13.27 -15.22 9.57
C ASN A 74 13.38 -13.80 10.17
N ARG A 75 12.30 -13.01 10.12
CA ARG A 75 12.22 -11.58 10.41
C ARG A 75 10.90 -11.32 11.11
N ARG A 76 10.92 -10.49 12.14
CA ARG A 76 9.69 -10.04 12.82
C ARG A 76 9.03 -8.97 11.96
N VAL A 77 7.76 -9.14 11.62
CA VAL A 77 6.99 -8.09 10.92
C VAL A 77 5.79 -7.70 11.76
N VAL A 78 5.76 -6.43 12.11
CA VAL A 78 4.68 -5.83 12.91
C VAL A 78 3.84 -4.95 12.01
N THR A 79 2.53 -5.14 12.01
CA THR A 79 1.58 -4.34 11.24
C THR A 79 0.66 -3.57 12.16
N TYR A 80 0.50 -2.28 11.90
CA TYR A 80 -0.29 -1.38 12.71
C TYR A 80 -1.46 -0.81 11.88
N ASP A 81 -2.66 -0.82 12.44
CA ASP A 81 -3.83 -0.15 11.85
C ASP A 81 -4.02 1.21 12.52
N GLN A 82 -3.87 2.27 11.72
CA GLN A 82 -4.08 3.66 12.13
C GLN A 82 -3.30 4.02 13.41
N PRO A 83 -1.96 3.85 13.43
CA PRO A 83 -1.18 3.97 14.65
C PRO A 83 -1.33 5.34 15.33
N ALA A 84 -1.58 6.41 14.58
CA ALA A 84 -1.81 7.73 15.17
C ALA A 84 -3.13 7.88 15.94
N ARG A 85 -4.05 6.92 15.85
CA ARG A 85 -5.30 6.89 16.62
C ARG A 85 -5.19 6.04 17.88
N CYS A 86 -4.29 5.06 17.92
CA CYS A 86 -4.24 4.04 18.96
C CYS A 86 -2.94 4.03 19.78
N MET A 87 -1.82 4.49 19.24
CA MET A 87 -0.53 4.51 19.94
C MET A 87 -0.40 5.70 20.88
N LYS A 88 0.37 5.51 21.97
CA LYS A 88 0.80 6.62 22.83
C LYS A 88 1.76 7.54 22.06
N PRO A 89 1.83 8.85 22.41
CA PRO A 89 2.67 9.81 21.69
C PRO A 89 4.14 9.38 21.53
N HIS A 90 4.76 8.80 22.56
CA HIS A 90 6.16 8.34 22.50
C HIS A 90 6.35 7.16 21.53
N GLN A 91 5.43 6.18 21.51
CA GLN A 91 5.49 5.04 20.58
C GLN A 91 5.32 5.52 19.13
N LEU A 92 4.43 6.47 18.92
CA LEU A 92 4.18 7.06 17.61
C LEU A 92 5.38 7.87 17.11
N GLN A 93 6.03 8.63 17.99
CA GLN A 93 7.29 9.30 17.68
C GLN A 93 8.40 8.30 17.32
N GLN A 94 8.53 7.21 18.09
CA GLN A 94 9.49 6.14 17.78
C GLN A 94 9.22 5.47 16.43
N LEU A 95 7.95 5.26 16.08
CA LEU A 95 7.55 4.73 14.78
C LEU A 95 7.91 5.70 13.64
N CYS A 96 7.64 7.00 13.80
CA CYS A 96 8.06 8.02 12.83
C CYS A 96 9.59 8.07 12.67
N SER A 97 10.34 7.98 13.76
CA SER A 97 11.81 7.91 13.73
C SER A 97 12.29 6.63 13.02
N THR A 98 11.60 5.51 13.21
CA THR A 98 11.86 4.26 12.49
C THR A 98 11.71 4.45 10.98
N PHE A 99 10.65 5.11 10.52
CA PHE A 99 10.45 5.39 9.09
C PHE A 99 11.57 6.26 8.51
N ARG A 100 11.98 7.33 9.21
CA ARG A 100 13.07 8.20 8.77
C ARG A 100 14.40 7.46 8.72
N ASN A 101 14.69 6.62 9.71
CA ASN A 101 15.89 5.79 9.73
C ASN A 101 15.91 4.81 8.53
N VAL A 102 14.82 4.08 8.29
CA VAL A 102 14.72 3.20 7.11
C VAL A 102 14.86 3.97 5.80
N ALA A 103 14.33 5.19 5.72
CA ALA A 103 14.49 6.03 4.54
C ALA A 103 15.96 6.36 4.27
N HIS A 104 16.71 6.81 5.29
CA HIS A 104 18.15 7.01 5.19
C HIS A 104 18.90 5.74 4.80
N LEU A 105 18.60 4.60 5.43
CA LEU A 105 19.21 3.31 5.09
C LEU A 105 18.86 2.82 3.67
N SER A 106 17.76 3.30 3.10
CA SER A 106 17.28 2.90 1.79
C SER A 106 17.87 3.77 0.67
N VAL A 107 17.79 5.10 0.80
CA VAL A 107 18.13 6.05 -0.28
C VAL A 107 19.06 7.18 0.18
N GLY A 108 19.64 7.09 1.37
CA GLY A 108 20.57 8.09 1.92
C GLY A 108 19.90 9.34 2.52
N CYS A 109 18.70 9.68 2.09
CA CYS A 109 17.95 10.86 2.52
C CYS A 109 16.52 10.50 3.00
N VAL A 110 15.86 11.41 3.73
CA VAL A 110 14.40 11.33 3.95
C VAL A 110 13.70 11.97 2.75
N PRO A 111 12.89 11.22 1.98
CA PRO A 111 12.15 11.78 0.85
C PRO A 111 11.16 12.86 1.31
N ASN A 112 10.87 13.82 0.42
CA ASN A 112 9.81 14.79 0.64
C ASN A 112 8.43 14.14 0.41
N HIS A 113 8.01 13.27 1.32
CA HIS A 113 6.77 12.51 1.22
C HIS A 113 5.85 12.78 2.42
N ILE A 114 4.54 12.79 2.20
CA ILE A 114 3.53 13.07 3.24
C ILE A 114 3.68 12.13 4.45
N LEU A 115 4.19 10.91 4.27
CA LEU A 115 4.43 9.98 5.39
C LEU A 115 5.43 10.52 6.42
N PHE A 116 6.33 11.43 6.02
CA PHE A 116 7.38 11.98 6.88
C PHE A 116 7.04 13.33 7.50
N THR A 117 5.88 13.93 7.17
CA THR A 117 5.45 15.24 7.70
C THR A 117 5.06 15.20 9.17
N GLY A 118 4.85 14.00 9.73
CA GLY A 118 4.66 13.80 11.17
C GLY A 118 3.60 12.77 11.53
N PRO A 119 3.27 12.66 12.83
CA PRO A 119 2.33 11.67 13.34
C PRO A 119 0.95 11.68 12.67
N HIS A 120 0.43 12.87 12.32
CA HIS A 120 -0.86 13.04 11.67
C HIS A 120 -0.96 12.30 10.32
N ALA A 121 0.17 12.06 9.65
CA ALA A 121 0.21 11.32 8.39
C ALA A 121 -0.22 9.85 8.53
N LEU A 122 -0.25 9.31 9.75
CA LEU A 122 -0.57 7.92 10.05
C LEU A 122 -1.99 7.69 10.58
N VAL A 123 -2.83 8.74 10.61
CA VAL A 123 -4.20 8.67 11.18
C VAL A 123 -5.11 7.71 10.41
N ASN A 124 -4.91 7.55 9.10
CA ASN A 124 -5.72 6.72 8.22
C ASN A 124 -4.87 5.73 7.42
N ARG A 125 -3.77 5.23 8.02
CA ARG A 125 -2.83 4.34 7.34
C ARG A 125 -2.67 3.03 8.07
N ILE A 126 -2.57 1.96 7.29
CA ILE A 126 -2.05 0.68 7.73
C ILE A 126 -0.58 0.63 7.34
N VAL A 127 0.28 0.29 8.29
CA VAL A 127 1.73 0.28 8.11
C VAL A 127 2.32 -1.02 8.65
N SER A 128 3.16 -1.68 7.85
CA SER A 128 3.94 -2.84 8.28
C SER A 128 5.41 -2.47 8.36
N VAL A 129 6.10 -2.92 9.40
CA VAL A 129 7.53 -2.73 9.59
C VAL A 129 8.20 -4.08 9.81
N ALA A 130 9.25 -4.34 9.05
CA ALA A 130 10.08 -5.53 9.17
C ALA A 130 11.32 -5.22 10.00
N TYR A 131 11.61 -6.09 10.95
CA TYR A 131 12.75 -6.01 11.85
C TYR A 131 13.63 -7.24 11.72
N ASP A 132 14.94 -6.99 11.79
CA ASP A 132 15.93 -7.96 12.21
C ASP A 132 16.18 -7.76 13.70
N GLU A 133 15.71 -8.67 14.54
CA GLU A 133 15.69 -8.46 16.00
C GLU A 133 14.98 -7.13 16.35
N GLN A 134 15.75 -6.08 16.68
CA GLN A 134 15.27 -4.71 16.93
C GLN A 134 15.61 -3.71 15.83
N ARG A 135 16.43 -4.09 14.85
CA ARG A 135 16.86 -3.21 13.75
C ARG A 135 15.80 -3.17 12.65
N PRO A 136 15.25 -1.99 12.29
CA PRO A 136 14.29 -1.91 11.21
C PRO A 136 14.97 -2.08 9.85
N LEU A 137 14.45 -2.98 9.03
CA LEU A 137 14.97 -3.29 7.69
C LEU A 137 14.16 -2.64 6.58
N GLY A 138 12.88 -2.38 6.82
CA GLY A 138 11.98 -1.90 5.80
C GLY A 138 10.58 -1.67 6.34
N PHE A 139 9.81 -0.84 5.66
CA PHE A 139 8.40 -0.65 5.95
C PHE A 139 7.58 -0.57 4.67
N CYS A 140 6.29 -0.87 4.80
CA CYS A 140 5.27 -0.63 3.80
C CYS A 140 4.14 0.14 4.47
N ALA A 141 3.83 1.33 3.99
CA ALA A 141 2.56 1.99 4.25
C ALA A 141 1.66 1.69 3.05
N VAL A 142 0.56 0.95 3.27
CA VAL A 142 -0.28 0.37 2.19
C VAL A 142 -0.38 1.35 1.03
N LEU A 143 0.07 0.87 -0.13
CA LEU A 143 0.01 1.49 -1.46
C LEU A 143 0.63 2.88 -1.60
N GLY A 144 1.11 3.52 -0.53
CA GLY A 144 1.70 4.85 -0.62
C GLY A 144 3.23 4.87 -0.68
N LEU A 145 3.87 4.02 0.13
CA LEU A 145 5.32 4.01 0.17
C LEU A 145 5.83 2.71 0.75
N THR A 146 6.74 2.08 0.03
CA THR A 146 7.53 0.96 0.55
C THR A 146 8.99 1.34 0.46
N MET A 147 9.68 1.32 1.60
CA MET A 147 11.13 1.54 1.65
C MET A 147 11.79 0.33 2.31
N ILE A 148 12.90 -0.11 1.73
CA ILE A 148 13.68 -1.24 2.22
C ILE A 148 15.15 -0.79 2.25
N SER A 149 15.80 -0.99 3.40
CA SER A 149 17.24 -0.77 3.59
C SER A 149 18.04 -1.38 2.44
N ALA A 150 19.06 -0.67 1.96
CA ALA A 150 19.89 -1.13 0.86
C ALA A 150 20.48 -2.53 1.13
N SER A 151 20.93 -2.77 2.36
CA SER A 151 21.46 -4.06 2.83
C SER A 151 20.44 -5.21 2.84
N ALA A 152 19.15 -4.88 2.83
CA ALA A 152 18.05 -5.85 2.92
C ALA A 152 17.29 -6.04 1.60
N ARG A 153 17.73 -5.39 0.51
CA ARG A 153 17.19 -5.59 -0.83
C ARG A 153 17.43 -7.03 -1.31
N LYS A 154 16.61 -7.51 -2.24
CA LYS A 154 16.62 -8.90 -2.77
C LYS A 154 16.26 -9.99 -1.75
N GLN A 155 15.98 -9.66 -0.49
CA GLN A 155 15.55 -10.62 0.55
C GLN A 155 14.03 -10.83 0.61
N ARG A 156 13.29 -10.52 -0.48
CA ARG A 156 11.82 -10.67 -0.58
C ARG A 156 10.99 -9.95 0.49
N LEU A 157 11.57 -8.98 1.20
CA LEU A 157 10.88 -8.23 2.25
C LEU A 157 9.67 -7.46 1.75
N GLN A 158 9.71 -6.96 0.50
CA GLN A 158 8.60 -6.19 -0.08
C GLN A 158 7.30 -7.00 -0.11
N THR A 159 7.34 -8.22 -0.64
CA THR A 159 6.17 -9.09 -0.74
C THR A 159 5.62 -9.43 0.63
N THR A 160 6.50 -9.71 1.59
CA THR A 160 6.12 -10.00 2.98
C THR A 160 5.44 -8.78 3.62
N LEU A 161 6.06 -7.61 3.54
CA LEU A 161 5.53 -6.36 4.07
C LEU A 161 4.17 -6.06 3.47
N PHE A 162 4.06 -6.10 2.15
CA PHE A 162 2.82 -5.79 1.42
C PHE A 162 1.70 -6.76 1.75
N THR A 163 1.97 -8.08 1.71
CA THR A 163 0.99 -9.11 2.07
C THR A 163 0.49 -8.92 3.50
N LYS A 164 1.39 -8.69 4.47
CA LYS A 164 0.99 -8.49 5.87
C LYS A 164 0.18 -7.20 6.05
N CYS A 165 0.54 -6.14 5.33
CA CYS A 165 -0.21 -4.89 5.30
C CYS A 165 -1.65 -5.05 4.79
N LEU A 166 -1.87 -5.95 3.82
CA LEU A 166 -3.19 -6.24 3.24
C LEU A 166 -4.00 -7.26 4.05
N LEU A 167 -3.37 -8.09 4.89
CA LEU A 167 -4.09 -9.06 5.71
C LEU A 167 -4.78 -8.43 6.92
N LEU A 168 -4.16 -7.44 7.57
CA LEU A 168 -4.77 -6.77 8.72
C LEU A 168 -6.17 -6.18 8.45
N PRO A 169 -6.42 -5.46 7.34
CA PRO A 169 -7.77 -5.00 7.03
C PRO A 169 -8.75 -6.15 6.75
N ALA A 170 -8.30 -7.32 6.26
CA ALA A 170 -9.19 -8.48 6.13
C ALA A 170 -9.68 -8.98 7.49
N ILE A 171 -8.78 -9.00 8.48
CA ILE A 171 -9.07 -9.37 9.88
C ILE A 171 -10.02 -8.33 10.51
N ASN A 172 -9.64 -7.05 10.44
CA ASN A 172 -10.40 -5.96 11.06
C ASN A 172 -11.77 -5.73 10.42
N LEU A 173 -11.92 -5.94 9.11
CA LEU A 173 -13.22 -5.88 8.43
C LEU A 173 -14.03 -7.17 8.56
N ARG A 174 -13.45 -8.26 9.08
CA ARG A 174 -14.00 -9.62 9.04
C ARG A 174 -14.48 -10.01 7.63
N LYS A 175 -13.75 -9.55 6.62
CA LYS A 175 -14.07 -9.73 5.21
C LYS A 175 -12.82 -10.13 4.45
N LEU A 176 -12.90 -11.27 3.79
CA LEU A 176 -11.83 -11.76 2.92
C LEU A 176 -11.88 -11.12 1.53
N GLN A 177 -12.88 -10.28 1.28
CA GLN A 177 -12.99 -9.48 0.07
C GLN A 177 -13.30 -8.02 0.42
N TYR A 178 -12.47 -7.10 -0.06
CA TYR A 178 -12.66 -5.66 0.16
C TYR A 178 -12.04 -4.82 -0.96
N TYR A 179 -12.50 -3.57 -1.05
CA TYR A 179 -12.02 -2.63 -2.06
C TYR A 179 -10.71 -1.97 -1.66
N VAL A 180 -9.86 -1.75 -2.65
CA VAL A 180 -8.56 -1.11 -2.53
C VAL A 180 -8.48 -0.05 -3.61
N THR A 181 -7.84 1.08 -3.30
CA THR A 181 -7.66 2.16 -4.28
C THR A 181 -6.21 2.55 -4.45
N ASN A 182 -5.84 2.91 -5.67
CA ASN A 182 -4.49 3.30 -6.06
C ASN A 182 -4.52 4.63 -6.81
N VAL A 183 -3.56 5.52 -6.54
CA VAL A 183 -3.34 6.74 -7.31
C VAL A 183 -1.91 6.72 -7.81
N ALA A 184 -1.73 6.61 -9.12
CA ALA A 184 -0.40 6.44 -9.70
C ALA A 184 -0.30 7.02 -11.10
N ALA A 185 0.87 7.61 -11.39
CA ALA A 185 1.28 8.02 -12.73
C ALA A 185 2.36 7.10 -13.33
N SER A 186 2.97 6.20 -12.54
CA SER A 186 4.00 5.29 -13.02
C SER A 186 3.40 4.02 -13.60
N SER A 187 3.89 3.60 -14.76
CA SER A 187 3.51 2.32 -15.38
C SER A 187 3.71 1.15 -14.42
N ALA A 188 4.80 1.15 -13.64
CA ALA A 188 5.05 0.08 -12.68
C ALA A 188 3.98 -0.03 -11.59
N GLY A 189 3.50 1.10 -11.06
CA GLY A 189 2.42 1.10 -10.07
C GLY A 189 1.11 0.60 -10.66
N ILE A 190 0.75 1.14 -11.82
CA ILE A 190 -0.50 0.83 -12.53
C ILE A 190 -0.53 -0.64 -12.95
N GLY A 191 0.55 -1.12 -13.56
CA GLY A 191 0.69 -2.49 -14.04
C GLY A 191 0.63 -3.50 -12.91
N SER A 192 1.30 -3.23 -11.79
CA SER A 192 1.25 -4.10 -10.62
C SER A 192 -0.15 -4.20 -10.02
N VAL A 193 -0.89 -3.08 -9.93
CA VAL A 193 -2.26 -3.12 -9.44
C VAL A 193 -3.17 -3.96 -10.35
N CYS A 194 -3.01 -3.83 -11.67
CA CYS A 194 -3.71 -4.66 -12.65
C CYS A 194 -3.36 -6.15 -12.50
N ASP A 195 -2.08 -6.48 -12.31
CA ASP A 195 -1.60 -7.86 -12.27
C ASP A 195 -1.93 -8.62 -10.97
N TYR A 196 -2.05 -7.91 -9.84
CA TYR A 196 -2.19 -8.51 -8.51
C TYR A 196 -3.60 -8.50 -7.94
N PHE A 197 -4.45 -7.56 -8.37
CA PHE A 197 -5.80 -7.39 -7.85
C PHE A 197 -6.86 -7.80 -8.87
N GLN A 198 -8.05 -8.09 -8.36
CA GLN A 198 -9.20 -8.43 -9.20
C GLN A 198 -10.02 -7.18 -9.50
N ASP A 199 -10.77 -7.20 -10.61
CA ASP A 199 -11.69 -6.12 -10.99
C ASP A 199 -11.00 -4.74 -10.97
N SER A 200 -9.75 -4.69 -11.43
CA SER A 200 -8.98 -3.45 -11.43
C SER A 200 -9.48 -2.55 -12.55
N TYR A 201 -9.90 -1.34 -12.22
CA TYR A 201 -10.28 -0.34 -13.21
C TYR A 201 -9.67 1.03 -12.91
N PRO A 202 -9.01 1.69 -13.89
CA PRO A 202 -8.73 1.19 -15.24
C PRO A 202 -7.72 0.03 -15.25
N HIS A 203 -7.87 -0.87 -16.24
CA HIS A 203 -6.94 -1.97 -16.51
C HIS A 203 -6.19 -1.72 -17.82
N TYR A 204 -4.88 -1.98 -17.84
CA TYR A 204 -4.03 -1.61 -18.99
C TYR A 204 -4.30 -2.41 -20.27
N ASP A 205 -4.97 -3.56 -20.17
CA ASP A 205 -5.33 -4.41 -21.32
C ASP A 205 -6.72 -4.09 -21.90
N GLY A 206 -7.47 -3.17 -21.28
CA GLY A 206 -8.82 -2.79 -21.71
C GLY A 206 -9.90 -3.87 -21.49
N THR A 207 -9.60 -4.96 -20.79
CA THR A 207 -10.55 -6.08 -20.60
C THR A 207 -11.62 -5.80 -19.55
N VAL A 208 -11.41 -4.80 -18.69
CA VAL A 208 -12.33 -4.43 -17.60
C VAL A 208 -13.07 -3.16 -17.96
N THR A 209 -14.40 -3.21 -17.97
CA THR A 209 -15.27 -2.04 -18.12
C THR A 209 -15.61 -1.42 -16.76
N PRO A 210 -15.81 -0.09 -16.68
CA PRO A 210 -16.12 0.56 -15.41
C PRO A 210 -17.48 0.10 -14.88
N LYS A 211 -17.50 -0.51 -13.70
CA LYS A 211 -18.73 -0.82 -12.97
C LYS A 211 -19.17 0.38 -12.14
N LYS A 212 -20.47 0.44 -11.81
CA LYS A 212 -21.06 1.50 -10.97
C LYS A 212 -20.29 1.73 -9.66
N HIS A 213 -19.78 0.66 -9.06
CA HIS A 213 -19.05 0.75 -7.79
C HIS A 213 -17.68 1.41 -7.95
N HIS A 214 -16.96 1.23 -9.07
CA HIS A 214 -15.69 1.91 -9.34
C HIS A 214 -15.90 3.43 -9.28
N LEU A 215 -16.91 3.92 -9.99
CA LEU A 215 -17.20 5.35 -10.06
C LEU A 215 -17.69 5.92 -8.73
N ARG A 216 -18.56 5.17 -8.04
CA ARG A 216 -19.07 5.57 -6.71
C ARG A 216 -17.94 5.66 -5.68
N ILE A 217 -17.02 4.68 -5.66
CA ILE A 217 -15.88 4.68 -4.76
C ILE A 217 -14.95 5.85 -5.08
N ALA A 218 -14.56 6.02 -6.35
CA ALA A 218 -13.66 7.10 -6.75
C ALA A 218 -14.21 8.49 -6.39
N ARG A 219 -15.47 8.76 -6.73
CA ARG A 219 -16.15 10.02 -6.38
C ARG A 219 -16.20 10.26 -4.88
N HIS A 220 -16.60 9.24 -4.11
CA HIS A 220 -16.69 9.37 -2.66
C HIS A 220 -15.32 9.63 -2.03
N LEU A 221 -14.28 8.92 -2.46
CA LEU A 221 -12.95 9.07 -1.87
C LEU A 221 -12.26 10.37 -2.26
N LEU A 222 -12.40 10.80 -3.50
CA LEU A 222 -11.81 12.06 -3.95
C LEU A 222 -12.55 13.27 -3.36
N ALA A 223 -13.86 13.17 -3.10
CA ALA A 223 -14.59 14.22 -2.41
C ALA A 223 -14.13 14.38 -0.94
N ASN A 224 -13.94 13.28 -0.22
CA ASN A 224 -13.75 13.30 1.23
C ASN A 224 -12.28 13.16 1.69
N PHE A 225 -11.44 12.50 0.88
CA PHE A 225 -10.12 12.02 1.30
C PHE A 225 -9.00 12.30 0.30
N ARG A 226 -9.22 13.15 -0.72
CA ARG A 226 -8.19 13.52 -1.72
C ARG A 226 -6.83 13.93 -1.12
N HIS A 227 -6.82 14.63 0.01
CA HIS A 227 -5.58 15.05 0.68
C HIS A 227 -4.72 13.86 1.12
N GLN A 228 -5.35 12.72 1.43
CA GLN A 228 -4.66 11.49 1.81
C GLN A 228 -4.00 10.77 0.64
N PHE A 229 -4.33 11.15 -0.58
CA PHE A 229 -3.69 10.67 -1.81
C PHE A 229 -2.57 11.61 -2.29
N GLY A 230 -2.33 12.73 -1.59
CA GLY A 230 -1.42 13.78 -2.04
C GLY A 230 -2.02 14.68 -3.13
N CYS A 231 -3.32 14.55 -3.41
CA CYS A 231 -4.00 15.40 -4.37
C CYS A 231 -4.18 16.82 -3.80
N SER A 232 -3.92 17.83 -4.63
CA SER A 232 -4.16 19.23 -4.25
C SER A 232 -5.64 19.52 -4.05
N ARG A 233 -5.98 20.64 -3.38
CA ARG A 233 -7.38 21.09 -3.25
C ARG A 233 -8.04 21.42 -4.60
N PHE A 234 -7.24 21.59 -5.64
CA PHE A 234 -7.68 21.93 -7.00
C PHE A 234 -7.70 20.72 -7.93
N ALA A 235 -7.33 19.54 -7.42
CA ALA A 235 -7.35 18.33 -8.22
C ALA A 235 -8.77 18.03 -8.71
N ARG A 236 -8.89 17.75 -10.01
CA ARG A 236 -10.16 17.42 -10.66
C ARG A 236 -10.13 15.96 -11.09
N PHE A 237 -11.23 15.26 -10.84
CA PHE A 237 -11.42 13.88 -11.25
C PHE A 237 -12.28 13.82 -12.50
N ASP A 238 -11.77 13.23 -13.56
CA ASP A 238 -12.55 12.85 -14.72
C ASP A 238 -13.05 11.41 -14.56
N GLY A 239 -14.36 11.27 -14.32
CA GLY A 239 -14.98 9.97 -14.10
C GLY A 239 -15.12 9.11 -15.36
N SER A 240 -14.87 9.65 -16.55
CA SER A 240 -14.90 8.89 -17.80
C SER A 240 -13.59 8.15 -18.06
N SER A 241 -12.46 8.81 -17.78
CA SER A 241 -11.11 8.29 -17.96
C SER A 241 -10.47 7.76 -16.68
N PHE A 242 -11.09 8.03 -15.53
CA PHE A 242 -10.55 7.76 -14.18
C PHE A 242 -9.19 8.44 -13.93
N VAL A 243 -9.00 9.60 -14.55
CA VAL A 243 -7.81 10.44 -14.38
C VAL A 243 -8.07 11.49 -13.31
N VAL A 244 -7.10 11.68 -12.44
CA VAL A 244 -7.04 12.78 -11.48
C VAL A 244 -5.94 13.72 -11.93
N PHE A 245 -6.32 14.97 -12.19
CA PHE A 245 -5.37 16.04 -12.47
C PHE A 245 -4.71 16.47 -11.16
N ILE A 246 -3.42 16.19 -11.01
CA ILE A 246 -2.59 16.65 -9.89
C ILE A 246 -1.58 17.66 -10.44
N ARG A 247 -1.09 18.59 -9.61
CA ARG A 247 -0.07 19.55 -10.03
C ARG A 247 1.18 18.79 -10.55
N PRO A 248 1.93 19.31 -11.54
CA PRO A 248 3.11 18.64 -12.07
C PRO A 248 4.13 18.34 -10.97
N ASP A 249 4.36 17.06 -10.70
CA ASP A 249 5.28 16.57 -9.67
C ASP A 249 6.28 15.59 -10.31
N GLY A 250 7.18 16.14 -11.13
CA GLY A 250 8.24 15.39 -11.82
C GLY A 250 7.75 14.34 -12.82
N SER A 251 8.61 13.92 -13.73
CA SER A 251 8.32 12.87 -14.70
C SER A 251 8.38 11.49 -14.02
N PRO A 252 7.30 10.69 -13.99
CA PRO A 252 7.36 9.34 -13.45
C PRO A 252 8.20 8.45 -14.37
N VAL A 253 9.29 7.91 -13.82
CA VAL A 253 10.34 7.24 -14.61
C VAL A 253 10.20 5.71 -14.64
N SER A 254 9.36 5.13 -13.79
CA SER A 254 9.33 3.67 -13.62
C SER A 254 8.46 2.98 -14.65
N GLN A 255 9.13 2.32 -15.60
CA GLN A 255 8.52 1.44 -16.60
C GLN A 255 8.03 0.14 -15.96
N TYR A 256 6.98 -0.43 -16.56
CA TYR A 256 6.52 -1.77 -16.25
C TYR A 256 7.09 -2.78 -17.23
N ARG A 257 7.26 -4.03 -16.79
CA ARG A 257 7.78 -5.12 -17.61
C ARG A 257 6.92 -5.45 -18.84
N ILE A 258 5.63 -5.10 -18.81
CA ILE A 258 4.69 -5.35 -19.90
C ILE A 258 4.54 -4.06 -20.72
N GLU A 259 4.98 -4.09 -21.97
CA GLU A 259 4.98 -2.88 -22.82
C GLU A 259 3.57 -2.35 -23.11
N ASN A 260 2.56 -3.21 -23.13
CA ASN A 260 1.16 -2.77 -23.23
C ASN A 260 0.79 -1.79 -22.11
N CYS A 261 1.28 -2.03 -20.88
CA CYS A 261 1.07 -1.11 -19.76
C CYS A 261 1.78 0.23 -19.99
N ASN A 262 3.02 0.21 -20.47
CA ASN A 262 3.76 1.45 -20.74
C ASN A 262 3.08 2.27 -21.83
N ARG A 263 2.59 1.64 -22.91
CA ARG A 263 1.80 2.31 -23.95
C ARG A 263 0.47 2.83 -23.42
N PHE A 264 -0.22 2.04 -22.61
CA PHE A 264 -1.49 2.43 -22.00
C PHE A 264 -1.36 3.72 -21.19
N VAL A 265 -0.32 3.82 -20.36
CA VAL A 265 -0.02 5.03 -19.57
C VAL A 265 0.30 6.21 -20.48
N ARG A 266 1.22 6.04 -21.42
CA ARG A 266 1.61 7.12 -22.36
C ARG A 266 0.44 7.65 -23.19
N LYS A 267 -0.54 6.79 -23.51
CA LYS A 267 -1.72 7.16 -24.31
C LYS A 267 -2.74 7.97 -23.51
N HIS A 268 -2.88 7.72 -22.22
CA HIS A 268 -4.03 8.23 -21.45
C HIS A 268 -3.65 9.26 -20.37
N LEU A 269 -2.39 9.32 -19.94
CA LEU A 269 -1.94 10.29 -18.94
C LEU A 269 -1.05 11.35 -19.59
N ASP A 270 -1.42 12.62 -19.39
CA ASP A 270 -0.52 13.74 -19.60
C ASP A 270 0.36 13.94 -18.35
N LEU A 271 1.54 13.32 -18.39
CA LEU A 271 2.50 13.36 -17.30
C LEU A 271 3.10 14.76 -17.08
N ALA A 272 3.18 15.59 -18.12
CA ALA A 272 3.67 16.96 -18.01
C ALA A 272 2.65 17.83 -17.27
N ARG A 273 1.37 17.57 -17.50
CA ARG A 273 0.26 18.18 -16.77
C ARG A 273 0.15 17.67 -15.33
N GLY A 274 0.65 16.47 -15.04
CA GLY A 274 0.61 15.85 -13.70
C GLY A 274 -0.58 14.90 -13.51
N ASP A 275 -1.01 14.25 -14.58
CA ASP A 275 -2.11 13.29 -14.54
C ASP A 275 -1.72 11.99 -13.83
N ASP A 276 -2.62 11.52 -12.96
CA ASP A 276 -2.53 10.22 -12.29
C ASP A 276 -3.80 9.41 -12.55
N PHE A 277 -3.68 8.10 -12.71
CA PHE A 277 -4.85 7.24 -12.67
C PHE A 277 -5.33 7.03 -11.24
N PHE A 278 -6.66 7.07 -11.05
CA PHE A 278 -7.31 6.57 -9.84
C PHE A 278 -7.87 5.18 -10.11
N GLN A 279 -7.17 4.15 -9.67
CA GLN A 279 -7.63 2.76 -9.83
C GLN A 279 -8.47 2.33 -8.62
N VAL A 280 -9.60 1.69 -8.90
CA VAL A 280 -10.39 0.97 -7.91
C VAL A 280 -10.27 -0.52 -8.21
N VAL A 281 -9.92 -1.29 -7.20
CA VAL A 281 -9.70 -2.74 -7.33
C VAL A 281 -10.35 -3.48 -6.18
N THR A 282 -10.52 -4.79 -6.37
CA THR A 282 -10.97 -5.70 -5.33
C THR A 282 -9.81 -6.60 -4.91
N LEU A 283 -9.53 -6.63 -3.62
CA LEU A 283 -8.71 -7.68 -3.03
C LEU A 283 -9.63 -8.82 -2.60
N ASN A 284 -9.34 -10.03 -3.06
CA ASN A 284 -9.92 -11.26 -2.54
C ASN A 284 -8.77 -12.10 -1.99
N VAL A 285 -8.69 -12.27 -0.66
CA VAL A 285 -7.55 -12.93 0.00
C VAL A 285 -7.33 -14.33 -0.58
N PHE A 286 -8.39 -15.13 -0.71
CA PHE A 286 -8.28 -16.47 -1.30
C PHE A 286 -7.96 -16.42 -2.78
N GLY A 287 -8.65 -15.57 -3.54
CA GLY A 287 -8.44 -15.43 -4.99
C GLY A 287 -7.03 -14.99 -5.33
N THR A 288 -6.45 -14.06 -4.57
CA THR A 288 -5.06 -13.59 -4.72
C THR A 288 -4.07 -14.70 -4.37
N ILE A 289 -4.27 -15.43 -3.27
CA ILE A 289 -3.43 -16.58 -2.89
C ILE A 289 -3.50 -17.67 -3.97
N PHE A 290 -4.70 -17.99 -4.47
CA PHE A 290 -4.91 -19.03 -5.47
C PHE A 290 -4.31 -18.64 -6.83
N ASN A 291 -4.59 -17.43 -7.33
CA ASN A 291 -4.01 -16.92 -8.57
C ASN A 291 -2.46 -16.91 -8.52
N TYR A 292 -1.90 -16.57 -7.36
CA TYR A 292 -0.47 -16.67 -7.12
C TYR A 292 0.06 -18.12 -7.24
N LEU A 293 -0.60 -19.08 -6.59
CA LEU A 293 -0.21 -20.50 -6.65
C LEU A 293 -0.31 -21.07 -8.07
N PHE A 294 -1.34 -20.71 -8.83
CA PHE A 294 -1.57 -21.21 -10.19
C PHE A 294 -0.66 -20.56 -11.24
N ARG A 295 -0.37 -19.26 -11.15
CA ARG A 295 0.55 -18.59 -12.09
C ARG A 295 1.97 -19.17 -12.03
N ARG A 296 2.40 -19.65 -10.86
CA ARG A 296 3.71 -20.31 -10.69
C ARG A 296 3.84 -21.62 -11.48
N ARG A 297 2.73 -22.32 -11.75
CA ARG A 297 2.74 -23.53 -12.58
C ARG A 297 2.94 -23.23 -14.06
N ARG A 298 2.53 -22.05 -14.53
CA ARG A 298 2.72 -21.63 -15.93
C ARG A 298 4.12 -21.12 -16.24
N SER A 299 4.82 -20.54 -15.27
CA SER A 299 6.20 -20.05 -15.44
C SER A 299 7.27 -21.15 -15.41
N LYS A 300 6.89 -22.41 -15.17
CA LYS A 300 7.77 -23.59 -15.18
C LYS A 300 7.58 -24.49 -16.41
N ARG A 301 6.77 -24.06 -17.37
CA ARG A 301 6.67 -24.65 -18.71
C ARG A 301 7.20 -23.64 -19.70
#